data_AF-A0A6G2DE77-F1
#
_entry.id   AF-A0A6G2DE77-F1
#
_cell.length_a   1.000
_cell.length_b   1.000
_cell.length_c   1.000
_cell.angle_alpha   90.00
_cell.angle_beta   90.00
_cell.angle_gamma   90.00
#
_symmetry.space_group_name_H-M   'P 1'
#
loop_
_entity.id
_entity.type
_entity.pdbx_description
1 polymer ?
#
loop_
_entity_poly.entity_id
_entity_poly.type
_entity_poly.pdbx_seq_one_letter_code
_entity_poly.pdbx_strand_id
1 'polypeptide(L)' 'TNMPLETMINLVNAQLESGGTYKVNSQDLKGTGRMDLPSYAMPDSNLYVMEIDDSSLAVVKAAIQDVMEGR' A
#
# COMPACT_ATOMS: atom_id res chain seq x y z
N THR A 1 -0.69 16.98 -3.16
CA THR A 1 -0.96 15.95 -4.19
C THR A 1 -0.16 16.28 -5.43
N ASN A 2 0.33 15.27 -6.15
CA ASN A 2 1.01 15.39 -7.44
C ASN A 2 0.11 15.01 -8.63
N MET A 3 -1.19 14.76 -8.39
CA MET A 3 -2.15 14.43 -9.44
C MET A 3 -2.44 15.68 -10.31
N PRO A 4 -2.29 15.60 -11.64
CA PRO A 4 -2.62 16.70 -12.54
C PRO A 4 -4.11 17.06 -12.50
N LEU A 5 -4.43 18.33 -12.76
CA LEU A 5 -5.81 18.80 -12.84
C LEU A 5 -6.62 18.05 -13.91
N GLU A 6 -6.01 17.78 -15.06
CA GLU A 6 -6.64 17.03 -16.15
C GLU A 6 -7.06 15.61 -15.70
N THR A 7 -6.18 14.91 -14.96
CA THR A 7 -6.50 13.60 -14.40
C THR A 7 -7.68 13.66 -13.43
N MET A 8 -7.74 14.70 -12.59
CA MET A 8 -8.86 14.89 -11.68
C MET A 8 -10.19 15.10 -12.43
N ILE A 9 -10.19 15.94 -13.47
CA ILE A 9 -11.39 16.20 -14.28
C ILE A 9 -11.88 14.91 -14.94
N ASN A 10 -10.97 14.13 -15.51
CA ASN A 10 -11.32 12.86 -16.17
C ASN A 10 -11.92 11.85 -15.19
N LEU A 11 -11.31 11.68 -14.01
CA LEU A 11 -11.83 10.76 -12.97
C LEU A 11 -13.23 11.17 -12.49
N VAL A 12 -13.46 12.47 -12.29
CA VAL A 12 -14.76 12.99 -11.83
C VAL A 12 -15.84 12.79 -12.90
N ASN A 13 -15.58 13.18 -14.14
CA ASN A 13 -16.58 13.08 -15.21
C ASN A 13 -16.94 11.63 -15.53
N ALA A 14 -15.96 10.73 -15.61
CA ALA A 14 -16.21 9.30 -15.82
C ALA A 14 -17.07 8.69 -14.70
N GLN A 15 -16.87 9.14 -13.46
CA GLN A 15 -17.66 8.70 -12.32
C GLN A 15 -19.08 9.28 -12.31
N LEU A 16 -19.27 10.55 -12.73
CA LEU A 16 -20.59 11.17 -12.87
C LEU A 16 -21.44 10.48 -13.94
N GLU A 17 -20.83 10.04 -15.04
CA GLU A 17 -21.52 9.35 -16.14
C GLU A 17 -21.87 7.90 -15.80
N SER A 18 -20.94 7.16 -15.17
CA SER A 18 -21.14 5.73 -14.87
C SER A 18 -21.95 5.47 -13.59
N GLY A 19 -21.85 6.34 -12.57
CA GLY A 19 -22.62 6.28 -11.33
C GLY A 19 -22.35 5.07 -10.42
N GLY A 20 -21.46 4.15 -10.79
CA GLY A 20 -21.19 2.90 -10.06
C GLY A 20 -20.34 3.10 -8.80
N THR A 21 -20.45 2.23 -7.81
CA THR A 21 -19.58 2.27 -6.63
C THR A 21 -18.36 1.37 -6.80
N TYR A 22 -17.23 1.78 -6.23
CA TYR A 22 -16.05 0.90 -6.12
C TYR A 22 -16.17 0.02 -4.88
N LYS A 23 -15.96 -1.29 -5.04
CA LYS A 23 -15.76 -2.20 -3.91
C LYS A 23 -14.34 -2.02 -3.38
N VAL A 24 -14.22 -1.78 -2.08
CA VAL A 24 -12.93 -1.55 -1.42
C VAL A 24 -12.59 -2.77 -0.56
N ASN A 25 -11.40 -3.32 -0.78
CA ASN A 25 -10.80 -4.36 0.06
C ASN A 25 -9.54 -3.78 0.73
N SER A 26 -9.26 -4.21 1.95
CA SER A 26 -8.08 -3.76 2.71
C SER A 26 -7.21 -4.95 3.11
N GLN A 27 -5.90 -4.75 3.11
CA GLN A 27 -4.91 -5.70 3.61
C GLN A 27 -3.76 -4.93 4.28
N ASP A 28 -3.01 -5.60 5.15
CA ASP A 28 -1.89 -5.02 5.86
C ASP A 28 -0.67 -5.94 5.89
N LEU A 29 0.52 -5.36 5.76
CA LEU A 29 1.80 -6.08 5.76
C LEU A 29 2.15 -6.49 7.20
N LYS A 30 2.37 -7.78 7.41
CA LYS A 30 2.70 -8.36 8.72
C LYS A 30 4.20 -8.48 8.92
N GLY A 31 4.59 -8.63 10.17
CA GLY A 31 5.96 -8.81 10.57
C GLY A 31 6.10 -8.99 12.09
N THR A 32 7.34 -9.09 12.55
CA THR A 32 7.69 -9.28 13.96
C THR A 32 8.39 -8.05 14.50
N GLY A 33 7.95 -7.56 15.66
CA GLY A 33 8.58 -6.45 16.36
C GLY A 33 9.94 -6.81 16.95
N ARG A 34 10.95 -5.98 16.69
CA ARG A 34 12.33 -6.16 17.15
C ARG A 34 12.95 -4.83 17.56
N MET A 35 13.89 -4.86 18.51
CA MET A 35 14.65 -3.67 18.97
C MET A 35 16.16 -3.81 18.74
N ASP A 36 16.61 -4.92 18.17
CA ASP A 36 18.00 -5.30 17.97
C ASP A 36 18.48 -5.10 16.52
N LEU A 37 17.70 -4.37 15.71
CA LEU A 37 18.05 -4.03 14.34
C LEU A 37 18.57 -2.59 14.25
N PRO A 38 19.67 -2.34 13.52
CA PRO A 38 20.25 -1.00 13.43
C PRO A 38 19.41 -0.07 12.55
N SER A 39 19.20 1.16 12.99
CA SER A 39 18.58 2.21 12.18
C SER A 39 19.63 2.96 11.37
N TYR A 40 19.45 3.04 10.05
CA TYR A 40 20.36 3.78 9.17
C TYR A 40 20.43 5.28 9.51
N ALA A 41 19.30 5.88 9.89
CA ALA A 41 19.24 7.31 10.22
C ALA A 41 19.63 7.61 11.68
N MET A 42 19.57 6.61 12.57
CA MET A 42 19.84 6.75 14.01
C MET A 42 20.72 5.59 14.50
N PRO A 43 22.00 5.56 14.11
CA PRO A 43 22.88 4.42 14.41
C PRO A 43 23.13 4.21 15.91
N ASP A 44 23.03 5.27 16.73
CA ASP A 44 23.32 5.23 18.17
C ASP A 44 22.08 4.94 19.04
N SER A 45 20.92 4.65 18.45
CA SER A 45 19.66 4.42 19.17
C SER A 45 19.08 3.04 18.87
N ASN A 46 18.63 2.34 19.92
CA ASN A 46 17.87 1.10 19.77
C ASN A 46 16.40 1.44 19.54
N LEU A 47 15.94 1.25 18.30
CA LEU A 47 14.57 1.55 17.90
C LEU A 47 13.76 0.27 17.76
N TYR A 48 12.49 0.33 18.15
CA TYR A 48 11.53 -0.70 17.79
C TYR A 48 11.20 -0.60 16.30
N VAL A 49 11.48 -1.66 15.56
CA VAL A 49 11.18 -1.81 14.14
C VAL A 49 10.43 -3.12 13.89
N MET A 50 9.73 -3.20 12.77
CA MET A 50 9.04 -4.42 12.36
C MET A 50 9.87 -5.11 11.28
N GLU A 51 10.42 -6.27 11.59
CA GLU A 51 11.01 -7.18 10.60
C GLU A 51 9.88 -7.82 9.79
N ILE A 52 9.90 -7.66 8.48
CA ILE A 52 8.79 -8.06 7.60
C ILE A 52 8.71 -9.58 7.49
N ASP A 53 7.47 -10.11 7.52
CA ASP A 53 7.22 -11.50 7.18
C ASP A 53 7.18 -11.68 5.65
N ASP A 54 8.11 -12.47 5.11
CA ASP A 54 8.24 -12.69 3.66
C ASP A 54 7.00 -13.34 3.04
N SER A 55 6.29 -14.21 3.77
CA SER A 55 5.05 -14.81 3.31
C SER A 55 3.94 -13.76 3.21
N SER A 56 3.85 -12.86 4.20
CA SER A 56 2.92 -11.73 4.16
C SER A 56 3.24 -10.78 3.01
N LEU A 57 4.53 -10.51 2.77
CA LEU A 57 4.98 -9.69 1.64
C LEU A 57 4.58 -10.29 0.29
N ALA A 58 4.71 -11.61 0.14
CA ALA A 58 4.30 -12.32 -1.08
C ALA A 58 2.79 -12.20 -1.33
N VAL A 59 1.97 -12.38 -0.28
CA VAL A 59 0.51 -12.22 -0.35
C VAL A 59 0.13 -10.80 -0.74
N VAL A 60 0.72 -9.79 -0.08
CA VAL A 60 0.43 -8.38 -0.36
C VAL A 60 0.74 -8.02 -1.81
N LYS A 61 1.88 -8.49 -2.33
CA LYS A 61 2.27 -8.29 -3.73
C LYS A 61 1.30 -8.96 -4.69
N ALA A 62 0.94 -10.22 -4.44
CA ALA A 62 0.00 -10.95 -5.30
C ALA A 62 -1.36 -10.27 -5.36
N ALA A 63 -1.93 -9.87 -4.21
CA ALA A 63 -3.22 -9.19 -4.16
C ALA A 63 -3.25 -7.86 -4.93
N ILE A 64 -2.15 -7.09 -4.90
CA ILE A 64 -2.03 -5.86 -5.71
C ILE A 64 -2.05 -6.20 -7.20
N GLN A 65 -1.30 -7.22 -7.62
CA GLN A 65 -1.25 -7.64 -9.02
C GLN A 65 -2.62 -8.17 -9.49
N ASP A 66 -3.29 -8.96 -8.67
CA ASP A 66 -4.61 -9.52 -9.00
C ASP A 66 -5.64 -8.40 -9.20
N VAL A 67 -5.65 -7.37 -8.33
CA VAL A 67 -6.53 -6.19 -8.49
C VAL A 67 -6.20 -5.38 -9.74
N MET A 68 -4.91 -5.21 -10.07
CA MET A 68 -4.48 -4.49 -11.28
C MET A 68 -4.83 -5.24 -12.56
N GLU A 69 -4.81 -6.57 -12.54
CA GLU A 69 -5.11 -7.43 -13.69
C GLU A 69 -6.59 -7.85 -13.77
N GLY A 70 -7.41 -7.48 -12.78
CA GLY A 70 -8.84 -7.82 -12.72
C GLY A 70 -9.12 -9.31 -12.50
N ARG A 71 -8.25 -9.99 -11.75
CA ARG A 71 -8.38 -11.40 -11.38
C ARG A 71 -9.18 -11.63 -10.10
#